data_AF-A0A1H5TC78-F1
#
_entry.id   AF-A0A1H5TC78-F1
#
_cell.length_a   1.000
_cell.length_b   1.000
_cell.length_c   1.000
_cell.angle_alpha   90.00
_cell.angle_beta   90.00
_cell.angle_gamma   90.00
#
_symmetry.space_group_name_H-M   'P 1'
#
loop_
_entity.id
_entity.type
_entity.pdbx_description
1 polymer ?
#
loop_
_entity_poly.entity_id
_entity_poly.type
_entity_poly.pdbx_seq_one_letter_code
_entity_poly.pdbx_strand_id
1 'polypeptide(L)' 'MVLRAVALVFGIVELIAPRRLVDFWMGLATTDDVELRPWVYTAARAEGVVLVLWALKGGCSGDDEPSP' A
#
# COMPACT_ATOMS: atom_id res chain seq x y z
N MET A 1 -1.99 0.38 -15.92
CA MET A 1 -3.15 0.68 -15.04
C MET A 1 -3.28 -0.29 -13.87
N VAL A 2 -3.31 -1.62 -14.09
CA VAL A 2 -3.50 -2.63 -13.02
C VAL A 2 -2.52 -2.49 -11.85
N LEU A 3 -1.21 -2.36 -12.11
CA LEU A 3 -0.20 -2.20 -11.05
C LEU A 3 -0.47 -0.99 -10.14
N ARG A 4 -0.93 0.13 -10.70
CA ARG A 4 -1.28 1.33 -9.93
C ARG A 4 -2.53 1.12 -9.10
N ALA A 5 -3.54 0.44 -9.66
CA ALA A 5 -4.75 0.10 -8.92
C ALA A 5 -4.44 -0.84 -7.74
N VAL A 6 -3.60 -1.85 -7.96
CA VAL A 6 -3.11 -2.74 -6.89
C VAL A 6 -2.35 -1.95 -5.83
N ALA A 7 -1.39 -1.11 -6.23
CA ALA A 7 -0.64 -0.25 -5.32
C ALA A 7 -1.55 0.68 -4.50
N LEU A 8 -2.58 1.27 -5.13
CA LEU A 8 -3.55 2.12 -4.45
C LEU A 8 -4.34 1.35 -3.39
N VAL A 9 -4.83 0.15 -3.73
CA VAL A 9 -5.56 -0.71 -2.80
C VAL A 9 -4.67 -1.09 -1.62
N PHE A 10 -3.45 -1.58 -1.88
CA PHE A 10 -2.50 -1.93 -0.83
C PHE A 10 -2.17 -0.73 0.06
N GLY A 11 -1.89 0.43 -0.53
CA GLY A 11 -1.54 1.62 0.24
C GLY A 11 -2.69 2.14 1.11
N ILE A 12 -3.94 2.05 0.65
CA ILE A 12 -5.11 2.36 1.48
C ILE A 12 -5.25 1.37 2.64
N VAL A 13 -5.09 0.08 2.38
CA VAL A 13 -5.19 -0.96 3.40
C VAL A 13 -4.10 -0.80 4.47
N GLU A 14 -2.87 -0.49 4.07
CA GLU A 14 -1.75 -0.21 4.98
C GLU A 14 -1.98 1.02 5.86
N LEU A 15 -2.62 2.06 5.32
CA LEU A 15 -2.95 3.25 6.09
C LEU A 15 -3.99 2.98 7.17
N ILE A 16 -5.07 2.27 6.82
CA ILE A 16 -6.23 2.04 7.69
C ILE A 16 -5.94 0.92 8.70
N ALA A 17 -5.38 -0.19 8.23
CA ALA A 17 -5.24 -1.42 9.00
C ALA A 17 -3.84 -2.04 8.83
N PRO A 18 -2.76 -1.30 9.15
CA PRO A 18 -1.37 -1.78 8.96
C PRO A 18 -1.12 -3.08 9.72
N ARG A 19 -1.66 -3.19 10.94
CA ARG A 19 -1.47 -4.36 11.80
C ARG A 19 -2.06 -5.62 11.20
N ARG A 20 -3.30 -5.56 10.70
CA ARG A 20 -3.95 -6.71 10.06
C ARG A 20 -3.21 -7.19 8.82
N LEU A 21 -2.72 -6.26 7.99
CA LEU A 21 -2.01 -6.62 6.77
C LEU A 21 -0.65 -7.23 7.08
N VAL A 22 0.14 -6.59 7.95
CA VAL A 22 1.47 -7.08 8.31
C VAL A 22 1.37 -8.42 9.04
N ASP A 23 0.46 -8.57 10.00
CA ASP A 23 0.27 -9.83 10.74
C ASP A 23 -0.14 -10.97 9.80
N PHE A 24 -1.02 -10.69 8.82
CA PHE A 24 -1.42 -11.67 7.81
C PHE A 24 -0.23 -12.15 6.97
N TRP A 25 0.57 -11.22 6.44
CA TRP A 25 1.73 -11.59 5.63
C TRP A 25 2.80 -12.31 6.44
N MET A 26 2.99 -11.93 7.71
CA MET A 26 3.94 -12.60 8.59
C MET A 26 3.50 -14.02 8.92
N GLY A 27 2.22 -14.25 9.17
CA GLY A 27 1.67 -15.60 9.35
C GLY A 27 1.73 -16.46 8.08
N LEU A 28 1.84 -15.86 6.90
CA LEU A 28 2.03 -16.57 5.64
C LEU A 28 3.52 -16.84 5.35
N ALA A 29 4.39 -15.88 5.69
CA ALA A 29 5.82 -15.92 5.39
C ALA A 29 6.61 -16.75 6.41
N THR A 30 6.09 -16.90 7.63
CA THR A 30 6.78 -17.54 8.75
C THR A 30 5.87 -18.55 9.44
N THR A 31 6.45 -19.68 9.84
CA THR A 31 5.76 -20.75 10.60
C THR A 31 5.86 -20.56 12.12
N ASP A 32 6.79 -19.73 12.58
CA ASP A 32 7.06 -19.43 13.99
C ASP A 32 6.37 -18.14 14.44
N ASP A 33 6.17 -18.00 15.76
CA ASP A 33 5.63 -16.77 16.36
C ASP A 33 6.64 -15.63 16.21
N VAL A 34 6.28 -14.59 15.46
CA VAL A 34 7.15 -13.42 15.23
C VAL A 34 6.66 -12.22 16.03
N GLU A 35 7.48 -11.78 16.98
CA GLU A 35 7.25 -10.51 17.68
C GLU A 35 7.64 -9.31 16.81
N LEU A 36 6.63 -8.69 16.20
CA LEU A 36 6.82 -7.47 15.43
C LEU A 36 7.05 -6.26 16.33
N ARG A 37 8.12 -5.54 16.05
CA ARG A 37 8.43 -4.28 16.74
C ARG A 37 7.34 -3.24 16.43
N PRO A 38 6.95 -2.38 17.40
CA PRO A 38 5.89 -1.38 17.20
C PRO A 38 6.13 -0.43 16.02
N TRP A 39 7.40 -0.14 15.69
CA TRP A 39 7.76 0.75 14.58
C TRP A 39 7.44 0.16 13.20
N VAL A 40 7.29 -1.17 13.07
CA VAL A 40 6.95 -1.84 11.80
C VAL A 40 5.61 -1.36 11.28
N TYR A 41 4.62 -1.19 12.16
CA TYR A 41 3.31 -0.67 11.77
C TYR A 41 3.37 0.81 11.34
N THR A 42 4.29 1.58 11.91
CA THR A 42 4.54 2.97 11.48
C THR A 42 5.21 3.00 10.11
N ALA A 43 6.15 2.09 9.85
CA ALA A 43 6.79 1.94 8.55
C ALA A 43 5.77 1.52 7.49
N ALA A 44 4.90 0.54 7.78
CA ALA A 44 3.82 0.13 6.88
C ALA A 44 2.87 1.30 6.54
N ARG A 45 2.53 2.15 7.52
CA ARG A 45 1.74 3.36 7.23
C ARG A 45 2.46 4.32 6.29
N ALA A 46 3.77 4.50 6.47
CA ALA A 46 4.57 5.36 5.60
C ALA A 46 4.67 4.79 4.18
N GLU A 47 4.83 3.49 4.04
CA GLU A 47 4.76 2.78 2.75
C GLU A 47 3.41 3.00 2.08
N GLY A 48 2.31 2.86 2.82
CA GLY A 48 0.98 3.11 2.30
C GLY A 48 0.77 4.53 1.77
N VAL A 49 1.31 5.56 2.46
CA VAL A 49 1.32 6.94 1.94
C VAL A 49 2.04 7.02 0.60
N VAL A 50 3.24 6.43 0.50
CA VAL A 50 4.06 6.46 -0.72
C VAL A 50 3.33 5.77 -1.88
N LEU A 51 2.74 4.59 -1.63
CA LEU A 51 1.99 3.84 -2.62
C LEU A 51 0.77 4.61 -3.13
N VAL A 52 0.00 5.22 -2.23
CA VAL A 52 -1.17 6.05 -2.58
C VAL A 52 -0.75 7.24 -3.42
N LEU A 53 0.26 8.01 -2.98
CA LEU A 53 0.72 9.20 -3.72
C LEU A 53 1.27 8.83 -5.10
N TRP A 54 2.03 7.75 -5.20
CA TRP A 54 2.56 7.27 -6.47
C TRP A 54 1.45 6.82 -7.43
N ALA A 55 0.46 6.08 -6.91
CA ALA A 55 -0.68 5.62 -7.71
C ALA A 55 -1.52 6.79 -8.23
N LEU A 56 -1.79 7.80 -7.38
CA LEU A 56 -2.56 8.99 -7.74
C LEU A 56 -1.82 9.90 -8.73
N LYS A 57 -0.50 10.08 -8.58
CA LYS A 57 0.32 10.86 -9.54
C LYS A 57 0.23 10.34 -10.97
N GLY A 58 0.00 9.03 -11.13
CA GLY A 58 -0.18 8.42 -12.45
C GLY A 58 -1.60 8.49 -13.01
N GLY A 59 -2.61 8.82 -12.20
CA GLY A 59 -4.00 8.99 -12.62
C GLY A 59 -4.30 10.40 -13.16
N CYS A 60 -3.61 11.43 -12.66
CA CYS A 60 -3.74 12.81 -13.14
C CYS A 60 -3.07 13.10 -14.50
N SER A 61 -2.54 12.09 -15.20
CA SER A 61 -1.93 12.26 -16.54
C SER A 61 -2.78 11.63 -17.65
N GLY A 62 -4.08 11.39 -17.40
CA GLY A 62 -4.92 10.53 -18.23
C GLY A 62 -5.99 11.17 -19.09
N ASP A 63 -6.38 12.44 -18.90
CA ASP A 63 -7.59 12.99 -19.54
C ASP A 63 -7.38 14.39 -20.17
N ASP A 64 -6.25 14.62 -20.85
CA ASP A 64 -6.06 15.83 -21.68
C ASP A 64 -5.61 15.43 -23.10
N GLU A 65 -6.51 14.81 -23.87
CA GLU A 65 -6.40 14.84 -25.33
C GLU A 65 -7.61 15.64 -25.86
N PRO A 66 -7.44 16.93 -26.22
CA PRO A 66 -8.49 17.65 -26.93
C PRO A 66 -8.65 17.01 -28.30
N SER A 67 -9.81 16.40 -28.55
CA SER A 67 -10.19 15.95 -29.89
C SER A 67 -10.19 17.13 -30.86
N PRO A 68 -9.70 16.95 -32.10
CA PRO A 68 -9.51 18.02 -33.09
C PRO A 68 -10.81 18.66 -33.59
#